data_AF-A0A660YXI4-F1
#
_entry.id   AF-A0A660YXI4-F1
#
_cell.length_a   1.000
_cell.length_b   1.000
_cell.length_c   1.000
_cell.angle_alpha   90.00
_cell.angle_beta   90.00
_cell.angle_gamma   90.00
#
_symmetry.space_group_name_H-M   'P 1'
#
loop_
_entity.id
_entity.type
_entity.pdbx_description
1 polymer ?
#
loop_
_entity_poly.entity_id
_entity_poly.type
_entity_poly.pdbx_seq_one_letter_code
_entity_poly.pdbx_strand_id
1 'polypeptide(L)'
;MKINRVIIFNLASMKFLIILFIGLSVVSVFAQSDADSIEVYLIDGYVKPEPPLKFVLSFFTSDIAKSVVIIDGRYSSTVSDEFGDMHKAEIGLEDMKFNGKIVSFVIITENENGIKFTSETFDFDLPFEPEIKGGSDFVQLCIFGGAIFLLPYPNYVIQNGQSSFSLTKEIPIISFRSSNLNYPAGFLSLEYSYIFDADAKNYLRAGYKKIYELKFLKYLSPGFSLYTNFLGNNGVGLELSTGLFTIADTFTLYARYRYNLKPGDSSGNFHELSLGLYSGFFSFYLK
;
A
#
# COMPACT_ATOMS: atom_id res chain seq x y z
N MET A 1 -30.61 -30.11 -39.85
CA MET A 1 -31.04 -30.41 -38.46
C MET A 1 -30.03 -29.77 -37.50
N LYS A 2 -30.30 -28.53 -37.05
CA LYS A 2 -29.44 -27.73 -36.16
C LYS A 2 -30.26 -27.33 -34.94
N ILE A 3 -30.13 -28.08 -33.85
CA ILE A 3 -30.69 -27.71 -32.54
C ILE A 3 -29.63 -28.07 -31.48
N ASN A 4 -29.47 -27.20 -30.48
CA ASN A 4 -28.79 -27.40 -29.19
C ASN A 4 -27.27 -27.22 -29.08
N ARG A 5 -26.80 -25.96 -29.11
CA ARG A 5 -25.61 -25.55 -28.32
C ARG A 5 -25.85 -24.39 -27.35
N VAL A 6 -26.95 -23.65 -27.47
CA VAL A 6 -27.23 -22.46 -26.64
C VAL A 6 -27.84 -22.81 -25.27
N ILE A 7 -28.55 -23.94 -25.15
CA ILE A 7 -29.26 -24.31 -23.91
C ILE A 7 -28.31 -24.87 -22.84
N ILE A 8 -27.19 -25.49 -23.22
CA ILE A 8 -26.27 -26.15 -22.28
C ILE A 8 -25.46 -25.12 -21.46
N PHE A 9 -25.19 -23.93 -22.02
CA PHE A 9 -24.39 -22.91 -21.33
C PHE A 9 -25.14 -22.20 -20.18
N ASN A 10 -26.47 -22.09 -20.27
CA ASN A 10 -27.30 -21.46 -19.23
C ASN A 10 -27.46 -22.35 -17.97
N LEU A 11 -27.36 -23.67 -18.10
CA LEU A 11 -27.49 -24.57 -16.95
C LEU A 11 -26.22 -24.60 -16.08
N ALA A 12 -25.05 -24.36 -16.67
CA ALA A 12 -23.78 -24.36 -15.98
C ALA A 12 -23.55 -23.08 -15.16
N SER A 13 -23.95 -21.90 -15.66
CA SER A 13 -23.81 -20.65 -14.92
C SER A 13 -24.79 -20.55 -13.73
N MET A 14 -26.00 -21.14 -13.85
CA MET A 14 -27.00 -21.13 -12.79
C MET A 14 -26.62 -22.02 -11.60
N LYS A 15 -25.92 -23.15 -11.84
CA LYS A 15 -25.40 -24.02 -10.77
C LYS A 15 -24.23 -23.38 -10.02
N PHE A 16 -23.39 -22.60 -10.72
CA PHE A 16 -22.27 -21.90 -10.09
C PHE A 16 -22.76 -20.78 -9.15
N LEU A 17 -23.85 -20.08 -9.52
CA LEU A 17 -24.44 -19.03 -8.70
C LEU A 17 -25.06 -19.57 -7.39
N ILE A 18 -25.67 -20.77 -7.44
CA ILE A 18 -26.28 -21.41 -6.26
C ILE A 18 -25.20 -21.91 -5.28
N ILE A 19 -24.08 -22.45 -5.80
CA ILE A 19 -22.94 -22.86 -4.95
C ILE A 19 -22.29 -21.65 -4.27
N LEU A 20 -22.20 -20.50 -4.96
CA LEU A 20 -21.70 -19.26 -4.38
C LEU A 20 -22.61 -18.73 -3.26
N PHE A 21 -23.93 -18.89 -3.38
CA PHE A 21 -24.89 -18.40 -2.38
C PHE A 21 -24.94 -19.27 -1.12
N ILE A 22 -24.77 -20.58 -1.25
CA ILE A 22 -24.73 -21.52 -0.09
C ILE A 22 -23.40 -21.38 0.68
N GLY A 23 -22.31 -21.01 -0.01
CA GLY A 23 -21.01 -20.75 0.63
C GLY A 23 -20.97 -19.49 1.51
N LEU A 24 -21.87 -18.52 1.30
CA LEU A 24 -21.93 -17.27 2.08
C LEU A 24 -22.76 -17.37 3.36
N SER A 25 -23.54 -18.44 3.54
CA SER A 25 -24.46 -18.61 4.69
C SER A 25 -23.84 -19.29 5.92
N VAL A 26 -22.54 -19.59 5.92
CA VAL A 26 -21.86 -20.30 7.04
C VAL A 26 -21.00 -19.38 7.92
N VAL A 27 -21.19 -18.07 7.84
CA VAL A 27 -20.54 -17.15 8.78
C VAL A 27 -21.33 -17.20 10.10
N SER A 28 -20.94 -18.12 10.98
CA SER A 28 -21.37 -18.15 12.37
C SER A 28 -20.96 -16.84 13.05
N VAL A 29 -21.93 -15.95 13.25
CA VAL A 29 -21.79 -14.78 14.12
C VAL A 29 -21.83 -15.30 15.55
N PHE A 30 -20.65 -15.45 16.16
CA PHE A 30 -20.55 -15.63 17.61
C PHE A 30 -20.89 -14.28 18.26
N ALA A 31 -22.12 -14.15 18.77
CA ALA A 31 -22.40 -13.16 19.78
C ALA A 31 -21.65 -13.58 21.05
N GLN A 32 -20.68 -12.76 21.49
CA GLN A 32 -20.02 -12.97 22.77
C GLN A 32 -21.07 -12.92 23.88
N SER A 33 -21.12 -14.00 24.66
CA SER A 33 -21.85 -14.04 25.91
C SER A 33 -21.17 -13.10 26.91
N ASP A 34 -21.94 -12.18 27.49
CA ASP A 34 -21.57 -11.39 28.68
C ASP A 34 -21.36 -12.33 29.88
N ALA A 35 -20.20 -12.98 29.92
CA ALA A 35 -19.74 -13.70 31.10
C ALA A 35 -18.97 -12.71 31.98
N ASP A 36 -19.58 -12.31 33.09
CA ASP A 36 -19.02 -11.60 34.25
C ASP A 36 -17.70 -10.86 33.96
N SER A 37 -17.76 -9.79 33.16
CA SER A 37 -16.59 -8.97 32.89
C SER A 37 -16.35 -8.01 34.05
N ILE A 38 -15.11 -7.96 34.55
CA ILE A 38 -14.71 -6.91 35.50
C ILE A 38 -14.59 -5.59 34.74
N GLU A 39 -15.44 -4.64 35.08
CA GLU A 39 -15.40 -3.28 34.53
C GLU A 39 -14.33 -2.45 35.24
N VAL A 40 -13.66 -1.58 34.48
CA VAL A 40 -12.58 -0.71 34.96
C VAL A 40 -13.01 0.74 34.81
N TYR A 41 -12.99 1.48 35.91
CA TYR A 41 -13.38 2.88 35.98
C TYR A 41 -12.16 3.75 36.25
N LEU A 42 -11.64 4.38 35.19
CA LEU A 42 -10.46 5.23 35.25
C LEU A 42 -10.74 6.52 36.04
N ILE A 43 -9.89 6.81 37.04
CA ILE A 43 -9.92 8.07 37.80
C ILE A 43 -8.87 9.03 37.24
N ASP A 44 -7.61 8.58 37.21
CA ASP A 44 -6.47 9.36 36.73
C ASP A 44 -5.64 8.53 35.75
N GLY A 45 -5.22 9.14 34.65
CA GLY A 45 -4.27 8.58 33.70
C GLY A 45 -3.48 9.70 33.04
N TYR A 46 -2.38 10.14 33.67
CA TYR A 46 -1.59 11.27 33.18
C TYR A 46 -0.10 11.13 33.49
N VAL A 47 0.73 11.89 32.77
CA VAL A 47 2.18 11.90 32.97
C VAL A 47 2.59 13.20 33.67
N LYS A 48 3.40 13.09 34.73
CA LYS A 48 3.98 14.28 35.39
C LYS A 48 4.97 14.97 34.42
N PRO A 49 4.90 16.31 34.28
CA PRO A 49 5.77 17.04 33.36
C PRO A 49 7.23 17.14 33.82
N GLU A 50 7.49 16.94 35.12
CA GLU A 50 8.82 17.05 35.71
C GLU A 50 9.56 15.70 35.69
N PRO A 51 10.85 15.66 35.30
CA PRO A 51 11.68 14.47 35.44
C PRO A 51 11.86 14.06 36.91
N PRO A 52 11.91 12.75 37.24
CA PRO A 52 11.77 11.60 36.34
C PRO A 52 10.34 11.46 35.81
N LEU A 53 10.19 11.19 34.51
CA LEU A 53 8.89 11.09 33.86
C LEU A 53 8.13 9.87 34.39
N LYS A 54 7.00 10.14 35.05
CA LYS A 54 6.16 9.12 35.68
C LYS A 54 4.73 9.21 35.17
N PHE A 55 4.21 8.07 34.74
CA PHE A 55 2.80 7.87 34.48
C PHE A 55 2.08 7.57 35.80
N VAL A 56 1.12 8.41 36.16
CA VAL A 56 0.25 8.25 37.33
C VAL A 56 -1.05 7.64 36.86
N LEU A 57 -1.37 6.47 37.41
CA LEU A 57 -2.57 5.71 37.09
C LEU A 57 -3.35 5.46 38.37
N SER A 58 -4.63 5.83 38.37
CA SER A 58 -5.59 5.53 39.45
C SER A 58 -6.91 5.05 38.83
N PHE A 59 -7.47 3.95 39.31
CA PHE A 59 -8.77 3.44 38.86
C PHE A 59 -9.41 2.57 39.94
N PHE A 60 -10.70 2.27 39.76
CA PHE A 60 -11.38 1.24 40.54
C PHE A 60 -12.03 0.19 39.63
N THR A 61 -12.26 -1.00 40.16
CA THR A 61 -12.86 -2.13 39.44
C THR A 61 -14.24 -2.46 40.01
N SER A 62 -15.11 -3.06 39.19
CA SER A 62 -16.44 -3.51 39.63
C SER A 62 -16.41 -4.69 40.62
N ASP A 63 -15.28 -5.40 40.69
CA ASP A 63 -15.04 -6.53 41.59
C ASP A 63 -13.56 -6.54 42.04
N ILE A 64 -13.26 -7.31 43.08
CA ILE A 64 -11.93 -7.42 43.66
C ILE A 64 -11.00 -8.15 42.69
N ALA A 65 -9.88 -7.52 42.33
CA ALA A 65 -8.93 -8.07 41.37
C ALA A 65 -7.48 -7.71 41.69
N LYS A 66 -6.55 -8.42 41.05
CA LYS A 66 -5.18 -7.95 40.82
C LYS A 66 -5.14 -7.20 39.50
N SER A 67 -4.14 -6.35 39.30
CA SER A 67 -4.09 -5.54 38.09
C SER A 67 -2.69 -5.29 37.54
N VAL A 68 -2.62 -5.30 36.21
CA VAL A 68 -1.44 -5.00 35.40
C VAL A 68 -1.86 -4.01 34.31
N VAL A 69 -1.00 -3.06 33.98
CA VAL A 69 -1.21 -2.17 32.83
C VAL A 69 -0.26 -2.53 31.70
N ILE A 70 -0.76 -2.54 30.48
CA ILE A 70 0.03 -2.66 29.25
C ILE A 70 -0.02 -1.32 28.53
N ILE A 71 1.14 -0.67 28.41
CA ILE A 71 1.34 0.62 27.74
C ILE A 71 1.91 0.37 26.32
N ASP A 72 1.34 1.05 25.33
CA ASP A 72 1.73 0.98 23.90
C ASP A 72 1.74 -0.46 23.35
N GLY A 73 0.89 -1.33 23.90
CA GLY A 73 0.78 -2.75 23.54
C GLY A 73 2.01 -3.61 23.85
N ARG A 74 3.04 -3.08 24.52
CA ARG A 74 4.33 -3.77 24.70
C ARG A 74 4.98 -3.63 26.07
N TYR A 75 4.72 -2.56 26.81
CA TYR A 75 5.33 -2.33 28.11
C TYR A 75 4.36 -2.73 29.21
N SER A 76 4.68 -3.82 29.93
CA SER A 76 3.85 -4.32 31.03
C SER A 76 4.37 -3.77 32.37
N SER A 77 3.47 -3.32 33.23
CA SER A 77 3.79 -2.88 34.60
C SER A 77 2.72 -3.35 35.57
N THR A 78 3.13 -3.98 36.66
CA THR A 78 2.21 -4.37 37.74
C THR A 78 1.66 -3.13 38.42
N VAL A 79 0.34 -3.06 38.58
CA VAL A 79 -0.33 -2.00 39.34
C VAL A 79 -0.63 -2.48 40.76
N SER A 80 -1.18 -3.69 40.90
CA SER A 80 -1.43 -4.32 42.20
C SER A 80 -1.30 -5.84 42.13
N ASP A 81 -0.48 -6.41 43.01
CA ASP A 81 -0.36 -7.86 43.21
C ASP A 81 -1.34 -8.39 44.28
N GLU A 82 -2.01 -7.48 44.99
CA GLU A 82 -3.03 -7.77 46.00
C GLU A 82 -4.43 -7.59 45.43
N PHE A 83 -5.35 -8.42 45.91
CA PHE A 83 -6.77 -8.37 45.59
C PHE A 83 -7.39 -7.15 46.25
N GLY A 84 -7.82 -6.19 45.42
CA GLY A 84 -8.50 -4.97 45.84
C GLY A 84 -9.43 -4.46 44.75
N ASP A 85 -10.27 -3.50 45.10
CA ASP A 85 -11.16 -2.78 44.19
C ASP A 85 -10.60 -1.40 43.79
N MET A 86 -9.70 -0.84 44.59
CA MET A 86 -9.03 0.44 44.34
C MET A 86 -7.55 0.22 43.99
N HIS A 87 -7.13 0.75 42.83
CA HIS A 87 -5.79 0.56 42.31
C HIS A 87 -5.10 1.87 42.01
N LYS A 88 -3.83 1.98 42.38
CA LYS A 88 -3.00 3.16 42.11
C LYS A 88 -1.54 2.78 41.91
N ALA A 89 -0.90 3.32 40.87
CA ALA A 89 0.52 3.14 40.61
C ALA A 89 1.18 4.40 40.02
N GLU A 90 2.48 4.53 40.28
CA GLU A 90 3.37 5.44 39.54
C GLU A 90 4.38 4.62 38.74
N ILE A 91 4.35 4.73 37.42
CA ILE A 91 5.16 3.92 36.49
C ILE A 91 6.20 4.82 35.84
N GLY A 92 7.49 4.47 35.96
CA GLY A 92 8.57 5.19 35.29
C GLY A 92 8.55 4.97 33.78
N LEU A 93 8.70 6.04 33.01
CA LEU A 93 8.67 6.00 31.54
C LEU A 93 10.06 6.08 30.89
N GLU A 94 11.13 6.19 31.68
CA GLU A 94 12.48 6.52 31.20
C GLU A 94 13.06 5.51 30.20
N ASP A 95 12.76 4.22 30.40
CA ASP A 95 13.22 3.12 29.52
C ASP A 95 12.23 2.83 28.37
N MET A 96 11.13 3.57 28.27
CA MET A 96 10.09 3.38 27.27
C MET A 96 10.28 4.34 26.10
N LYS A 97 10.05 3.86 24.88
CA LYS A 97 10.12 4.66 23.65
C LYS A 97 8.76 4.68 23.02
N PHE A 98 8.23 5.84 22.66
CA PHE A 98 6.89 5.98 22.07
C PHE A 98 6.95 6.48 20.63
N ASN A 99 5.98 6.08 19.80
CA ASN A 99 5.92 6.48 18.39
C ASN A 99 5.09 7.76 18.17
N GLY A 100 4.39 8.24 19.19
CA GLY A 100 3.52 9.40 19.12
C GLY A 100 3.29 10.01 20.51
N LYS A 101 2.79 11.24 20.53
CA LYS A 101 2.51 11.98 21.76
C LYS A 101 1.36 11.37 22.57
N ILE A 102 0.35 10.84 21.87
CA ILE A 102 -0.76 10.09 22.46
C ILE A 102 -0.31 8.64 22.56
N VAL A 103 -0.31 8.11 23.78
CA VAL A 103 0.09 6.73 24.07
C VAL A 103 -1.12 5.98 24.61
N SER A 104 -1.44 4.86 23.98
CA SER A 104 -2.54 4.01 24.41
C SER A 104 -2.10 3.03 25.50
N PHE A 105 -3.03 2.64 26.36
CA PHE A 105 -2.84 1.60 27.36
C PHE A 105 -4.13 0.84 27.62
N VAL A 106 -3.97 -0.39 28.10
CA VAL A 106 -5.06 -1.25 28.58
C VAL A 106 -4.73 -1.77 29.97
N ILE A 107 -5.76 -1.99 30.77
CA ILE A 107 -5.64 -2.58 32.11
C ILE A 107 -6.11 -4.02 32.01
N ILE A 108 -5.27 -4.95 32.47
CA ILE A 108 -5.61 -6.35 32.65
C ILE A 108 -5.88 -6.59 34.12
N THR A 109 -7.08 -7.08 34.43
CA THR A 109 -7.47 -7.49 35.77
C THR A 109 -7.49 -9.01 35.87
N GLU A 110 -7.16 -9.56 37.03
CA GLU A 110 -7.23 -10.99 37.34
C GLU A 110 -8.05 -11.19 38.62
N ASN A 111 -9.12 -11.98 38.55
CA ASN A 111 -9.96 -12.27 39.71
C ASN A 111 -9.41 -13.40 40.59
N GLU A 112 -10.07 -13.69 41.72
CA GLU A 112 -9.64 -14.76 42.64
C GLU A 112 -9.58 -16.15 41.99
N ASN A 113 -10.34 -16.36 40.92
CA ASN A 113 -10.37 -17.61 40.15
C ASN A 113 -9.26 -17.68 39.07
N GLY A 114 -8.40 -16.65 38.96
CA GLY A 114 -7.33 -16.56 37.96
C GLY A 114 -7.83 -16.20 36.55
N ILE A 115 -9.08 -15.78 36.40
CA ILE A 115 -9.65 -15.36 35.12
C ILE A 115 -9.22 -13.91 34.85
N LYS A 116 -8.72 -13.67 33.64
CA LYS A 116 -8.23 -12.37 33.21
C LYS A 116 -9.25 -11.63 32.34
N PHE A 117 -9.45 -10.35 32.62
CA PHE A 117 -10.25 -9.44 31.82
C PHE A 117 -9.38 -8.30 31.33
N THR A 118 -9.69 -7.79 30.13
CA THR A 118 -9.00 -6.64 29.54
C THR A 118 -9.99 -5.50 29.46
N SER A 119 -9.60 -4.33 29.95
CA SER A 119 -10.41 -3.12 29.85
C SER A 119 -10.55 -2.65 28.40
N GLU A 120 -11.36 -1.61 28.20
CA GLU A 120 -11.25 -0.79 27.01
C GLU A 120 -9.85 -0.15 26.89
N THR A 121 -9.57 0.41 25.72
CA THR A 121 -8.31 1.13 25.48
C THR A 121 -8.45 2.58 25.94
N PHE A 122 -7.55 2.99 26.82
CA PHE A 122 -7.42 4.36 27.29
C PHE A 122 -6.17 4.99 26.68
N ASP A 123 -6.09 6.32 26.72
CA ASP A 123 -4.96 7.07 26.19
C ASP A 123 -4.47 8.09 27.22
N PHE A 124 -3.17 8.40 27.18
CA PHE A 124 -2.60 9.56 27.87
C PHE A 124 -1.66 10.35 26.95
N ASP A 125 -1.52 11.64 27.25
CA ASP A 125 -0.62 12.54 26.54
C ASP A 125 0.76 12.58 27.19
N LEU A 126 1.81 12.45 26.37
CA LEU A 126 3.17 12.76 26.77
C LEU A 126 3.35 14.29 26.83
N PRO A 127 4.07 14.82 27.85
CA PRO A 127 4.35 16.25 27.97
C PRO A 127 5.41 16.75 26.98
N PHE A 128 5.94 15.88 26.11
CA PHE A 128 6.95 16.17 25.10
C PHE A 128 6.65 15.43 23.79
N GLU A 129 7.26 15.87 22.68
CA GLU A 129 7.22 15.14 21.41
C GLU A 129 8.28 14.03 21.42
N PRO A 130 7.91 12.75 21.30
CA PRO A 130 8.89 11.67 21.27
C PRO A 130 9.71 11.70 19.97
N GLU A 131 11.01 11.38 20.07
CA GLU A 131 11.88 11.24 18.90
C GLU A 131 11.45 10.03 18.04
N ILE A 132 10.71 10.30 16.96
CA ILE A 132 10.30 9.27 15.98
C ILE A 132 11.53 8.84 15.18
N LYS A 133 12.22 7.79 15.62
CA LYS A 133 13.34 7.16 14.86
C LYS A 133 12.89 6.27 13.70
N GLY A 134 11.61 6.32 13.31
CA GLY A 134 10.97 5.42 12.36
C GLY A 134 10.52 6.04 11.03
N GLY A 135 10.88 7.28 10.71
CA GLY A 135 10.62 7.88 9.41
C GLY A 135 11.71 7.51 8.40
N SER A 136 11.33 7.04 7.20
CA SER A 136 12.26 6.92 6.07
C SER A 136 13.02 8.24 5.91
N ASP A 137 14.35 8.19 6.02
CA ASP A 137 15.20 9.38 5.94
C ASP A 137 14.92 10.10 4.62
N PHE A 138 14.63 11.41 4.67
CA PHE A 138 14.28 12.19 3.48
C PHE A 138 15.39 12.12 2.41
N VAL A 139 16.64 11.99 2.87
CA VAL A 139 17.81 11.77 2.03
C VAL A 139 17.71 10.42 1.31
N GLN A 140 17.31 9.36 2.03
CA GLN A 140 17.09 8.05 1.44
C GLN A 140 15.97 8.10 0.39
N LEU A 141 14.86 8.75 0.69
CA LEU A 141 13.76 8.92 -0.27
C LEU A 141 14.21 9.66 -1.54
N CYS A 142 14.99 10.73 -1.40
CA CYS A 142 15.53 11.50 -2.52
C CYS A 142 16.54 10.71 -3.36
N ILE A 143 17.45 9.98 -2.72
CA ILE A 143 18.48 9.18 -3.42
C ILE A 143 17.83 8.00 -4.14
N PHE A 144 16.97 7.23 -3.46
CA PHE A 144 16.28 6.09 -4.07
C PHE A 144 15.29 6.54 -5.14
N GLY A 145 14.52 7.61 -4.88
CA GLY A 145 13.61 8.21 -5.84
C GLY A 145 14.35 8.71 -7.09
N GLY A 146 15.45 9.45 -6.90
CA GLY A 146 16.29 9.94 -8.00
C GLY A 146 16.97 8.83 -8.80
N ALA A 147 17.52 7.81 -8.13
CA ALA A 147 18.15 6.67 -8.79
C ALA A 147 17.14 5.89 -9.65
N ILE A 148 15.94 5.61 -9.13
CA ILE A 148 14.87 4.94 -9.89
C ILE A 148 14.36 5.84 -11.02
N PHE A 149 14.29 7.16 -10.79
CA PHE A 149 13.97 8.12 -11.83
C PHE A 149 15.00 8.18 -12.96
N LEU A 150 16.27 7.83 -12.73
CA LEU A 150 17.28 7.77 -13.80
C LEU A 150 17.41 6.38 -14.43
N LEU A 151 16.98 5.32 -13.72
CA LEU A 151 17.11 3.96 -14.20
C LEU A 151 16.21 3.70 -15.43
N PRO A 152 16.75 3.26 -16.57
CA PRO A 152 15.93 2.74 -17.66
C PRO A 152 15.32 1.40 -17.25
N TYR A 153 14.14 1.09 -17.76
CA TYR A 153 13.51 -0.21 -17.57
C TYR A 153 13.82 -1.13 -18.76
N PRO A 154 13.93 -2.45 -18.49
CA PRO A 154 14.14 -3.45 -19.52
C PRO A 154 12.88 -3.68 -20.35
N ASN A 155 13.07 -3.99 -21.63
CA ASN A 155 12.01 -4.54 -22.47
C ASN A 155 12.51 -5.72 -23.29
N TYR A 156 11.56 -6.59 -23.60
CA TYR A 156 11.70 -7.64 -24.58
C TYR A 156 10.99 -7.19 -25.86
N VAL A 157 11.75 -7.11 -26.95
CA VAL A 157 11.30 -6.62 -28.27
C VAL A 157 11.15 -7.81 -29.21
N ILE A 158 10.05 -7.86 -29.95
CA ILE A 158 9.83 -8.86 -31.01
C ILE A 158 9.55 -8.13 -32.32
N GLN A 159 10.41 -8.35 -33.31
CA GLN A 159 10.29 -7.78 -34.66
C GLN A 159 10.60 -8.85 -35.70
N ASN A 160 9.70 -9.07 -36.67
CA ASN A 160 9.88 -10.03 -37.77
C ASN A 160 10.31 -11.45 -37.33
N GLY A 161 9.82 -11.92 -36.17
CA GLY A 161 10.17 -13.23 -35.61
C GLY A 161 11.53 -13.29 -34.90
N GLN A 162 12.30 -12.20 -34.88
CA GLN A 162 13.50 -12.06 -34.07
C GLN A 162 13.17 -11.36 -32.76
N SER A 163 13.87 -11.75 -31.70
CA SER A 163 13.72 -11.14 -30.39
C SER A 163 15.00 -10.47 -29.94
N SER A 164 14.86 -9.28 -29.37
CA SER A 164 15.95 -8.47 -28.87
C SER A 164 15.63 -7.94 -27.48
N PHE A 165 16.67 -7.61 -26.73
CA PHE A 165 16.53 -6.84 -25.50
C PHE A 165 16.54 -5.35 -25.83
N SER A 166 15.87 -4.54 -25.02
CA SER A 166 16.02 -3.08 -25.07
C SER A 166 16.02 -2.46 -23.69
N LEU A 167 16.63 -1.28 -23.60
CA LEU A 167 16.53 -0.41 -22.44
C LEU A 167 15.79 0.85 -22.82
N THR A 168 14.84 1.23 -21.99
CA THR A 168 14.00 2.40 -22.25
C THR A 168 13.92 3.28 -21.02
N LYS A 169 14.08 4.59 -21.23
CA LYS A 169 13.80 5.60 -20.21
C LYS A 169 12.62 6.43 -20.66
N GLU A 170 11.64 6.56 -19.77
CA GLU A 170 10.48 7.43 -19.95
C GLU A 170 10.50 8.50 -18.86
N ILE A 171 10.26 9.74 -19.27
CA ILE A 171 10.18 10.90 -18.39
C ILE A 171 8.83 11.57 -18.60
N PRO A 172 7.93 11.60 -17.60
CA PRO A 172 6.74 12.41 -17.67
C PRO A 172 7.14 13.89 -17.68
N ILE A 173 6.69 14.64 -18.68
CA ILE A 173 6.96 16.07 -18.81
C ILE A 173 5.84 16.88 -18.16
N ILE A 174 4.60 16.45 -18.38
CA ILE A 174 3.39 17.11 -17.87
C ILE A 174 2.47 16.06 -17.29
N SER A 175 2.06 16.22 -16.04
CA SER A 175 1.12 15.32 -15.37
C SER A 175 -0.16 16.05 -15.01
N PHE A 176 -1.30 15.41 -15.25
CA PHE A 176 -2.62 15.94 -14.92
C PHE A 176 -3.02 15.44 -13.55
N ARG A 177 -3.43 16.35 -12.66
CA ARG A 177 -3.80 15.98 -11.29
C ARG A 177 -5.04 15.06 -11.27
N SER A 178 -5.00 14.03 -10.43
CA SER A 178 -6.15 13.19 -10.11
C SER A 178 -6.85 13.67 -8.85
N SER A 179 -8.09 13.25 -8.64
CA SER A 179 -8.79 13.40 -7.36
C SER A 179 -8.12 12.58 -6.25
N ASN A 180 -7.45 11.48 -6.61
CA ASN A 180 -6.71 10.63 -5.68
C ASN A 180 -5.23 11.03 -5.62
N LEU A 181 -4.61 10.89 -4.45
CA LEU A 181 -3.22 11.32 -4.21
C LEU A 181 -2.17 10.32 -4.73
N ASN A 182 -2.55 9.08 -5.07
CA ASN A 182 -1.61 8.01 -5.39
C ASN A 182 -1.06 8.05 -6.82
N TYR A 183 -1.88 8.48 -7.79
CA TYR A 183 -1.51 8.51 -9.21
C TYR A 183 -2.10 9.75 -9.90
N PRO A 184 -1.42 10.33 -10.90
CA PRO A 184 -2.00 11.38 -11.74
C PRO A 184 -3.13 10.82 -12.59
N ALA A 185 -4.04 11.68 -13.06
CA ALA A 185 -5.13 11.27 -13.96
C ALA A 185 -4.60 10.83 -15.33
N GLY A 186 -3.37 11.23 -15.68
CA GLY A 186 -2.66 10.90 -16.90
C GLY A 186 -1.44 11.81 -17.05
N PHE A 187 -0.60 11.57 -18.04
CA PHE A 187 0.58 12.39 -18.29
C PHE A 187 1.02 12.35 -19.77
N LEU A 188 1.71 13.41 -20.18
CA LEU A 188 2.50 13.47 -21.40
C LEU A 188 3.95 13.13 -21.09
N SER A 189 4.56 12.26 -21.87
CA SER A 189 5.93 11.79 -21.64
C SER A 189 6.81 11.87 -22.88
N LEU A 190 8.10 12.05 -22.65
CA LEU A 190 9.15 11.76 -23.62
C LEU A 190 9.84 10.46 -23.23
N GLU A 191 10.19 9.67 -24.23
CA GLU A 191 10.81 8.38 -24.03
C GLU A 191 11.96 8.17 -25.01
N TYR A 192 13.04 7.56 -24.53
CA TYR A 192 14.15 7.10 -25.35
C TYR A 192 14.34 5.60 -25.16
N SER A 193 14.53 4.86 -26.26
CA SER A 193 14.83 3.44 -26.25
C SER A 193 16.05 3.10 -27.08
N TYR A 194 16.85 2.17 -26.56
CA TYR A 194 17.94 1.52 -27.26
C TYR A 194 17.67 0.02 -27.36
N ILE A 195 17.49 -0.49 -28.58
CA ILE A 195 17.28 -1.90 -28.88
C ILE A 195 18.62 -2.52 -29.27
N PHE A 196 19.04 -3.54 -28.52
CA PHE A 196 20.26 -4.28 -28.78
C PHE A 196 20.09 -5.18 -30.01
N ASP A 197 21.14 -5.33 -30.80
CA ASP A 197 21.22 -6.27 -31.92
C ASP A 197 20.13 -6.12 -33.00
N ALA A 198 19.50 -4.93 -33.10
CA ALA A 198 18.56 -4.57 -34.15
C ALA A 198 19.21 -3.65 -35.20
N ASP A 199 18.66 -3.66 -36.43
CA ASP A 199 19.09 -2.76 -37.51
C ASP A 199 18.83 -1.29 -37.15
N ALA A 200 17.65 -1.02 -36.59
CA ALA A 200 17.29 0.28 -36.02
C ALA A 200 17.32 0.20 -34.49
N LYS A 201 18.32 0.85 -33.90
CA LYS A 201 18.62 0.73 -32.47
C LYS A 201 17.99 1.82 -31.62
N ASN A 202 17.98 3.06 -32.11
CA ASN A 202 17.59 4.22 -31.32
C ASN A 202 16.18 4.67 -31.68
N TYR A 203 15.32 4.84 -30.67
CA TYR A 203 13.98 5.38 -30.85
C TYR A 203 13.71 6.49 -29.83
N LEU A 204 13.24 7.62 -30.33
CA LEU A 204 12.67 8.68 -29.52
C LEU A 204 11.14 8.60 -29.65
N ARG A 205 10.43 8.76 -28.53
CA ARG A 205 8.97 8.79 -28.51
C ARG A 205 8.43 9.95 -27.69
N ALA A 206 7.25 10.40 -28.09
CA ALA A 206 6.43 11.34 -27.33
C ALA A 206 5.02 10.77 -27.26
N GLY A 207 4.42 10.72 -26.07
CA GLY A 207 3.14 10.04 -25.89
C GLY A 207 2.30 10.57 -24.75
N TYR A 208 1.05 10.13 -24.73
CA TYR A 208 0.09 10.38 -23.67
C TYR A 208 -0.36 9.06 -23.06
N LYS A 209 -0.45 9.02 -21.73
CA LYS A 209 -1.02 7.91 -21.00
C LYS A 209 -2.13 8.38 -20.08
N LYS A 210 -3.24 7.67 -20.08
CA LYS A 210 -4.36 7.89 -19.17
C LYS A 210 -4.28 6.85 -18.06
N ILE A 211 -4.33 7.27 -16.80
CA ILE A 211 -4.30 6.32 -15.67
C ILE A 211 -5.68 6.19 -15.04
N TYR A 212 -6.07 4.94 -14.79
CA TYR A 212 -7.25 4.56 -14.03
C TYR A 212 -6.81 3.76 -12.81
N GLU A 213 -7.01 4.30 -11.61
CA GLU A 213 -6.73 3.59 -10.38
C GLU A 213 -7.79 2.50 -10.15
N LEU A 214 -7.34 1.30 -9.78
CA LEU A 214 -8.21 0.15 -9.48
C LEU A 214 -7.88 -0.37 -8.08
N LYS A 215 -8.81 -1.12 -7.46
CA LYS A 215 -8.58 -1.66 -6.11
C LYS A 215 -7.70 -2.92 -6.10
N PHE A 216 -7.90 -3.80 -7.08
CA PHE A 216 -7.20 -5.09 -7.17
C PHE A 216 -5.87 -5.00 -7.92
N LEU A 217 -5.77 -4.06 -8.85
CA LEU A 217 -4.56 -3.70 -9.57
C LEU A 217 -4.29 -2.25 -9.24
N LYS A 218 -3.04 -1.89 -8.92
CA LYS A 218 -2.71 -0.51 -8.53
C LYS A 218 -3.20 0.52 -9.55
N TYR A 219 -3.07 0.21 -10.84
CA TYR A 219 -3.73 0.96 -11.91
C TYR A 219 -3.82 0.19 -13.23
N LEU A 220 -4.66 0.67 -14.14
CA LEU A 220 -4.64 0.37 -15.57
C LEU A 220 -4.37 1.66 -16.36
N SER A 221 -3.49 1.61 -17.35
CA SER A 221 -3.06 2.79 -18.08
C SER A 221 -2.94 2.55 -19.58
N PRO A 222 -4.01 2.81 -20.37
CA PRO A 222 -3.89 2.87 -21.81
C PRO A 222 -3.15 4.14 -22.25
N GLY A 223 -2.37 4.01 -23.31
CA GLY A 223 -1.62 5.11 -23.89
C GLY A 223 -1.39 4.99 -25.38
N PHE A 224 -0.92 6.08 -25.95
CA PHE A 224 -0.40 6.11 -27.31
C PHE A 224 0.85 6.99 -27.37
N SER A 225 1.72 6.70 -28.31
CA SER A 225 2.96 7.43 -28.55
C SER A 225 3.22 7.59 -30.03
N LEU A 226 3.86 8.69 -30.41
CA LEU A 226 4.52 8.85 -31.70
C LEU A 226 5.99 8.49 -31.51
N TYR A 227 6.57 7.72 -32.43
CA TYR A 227 7.98 7.34 -32.37
C TYR A 227 8.72 7.66 -33.66
N THR A 228 10.04 7.86 -33.53
CA THR A 228 10.97 8.08 -34.64
C THR A 228 12.35 7.53 -34.30
N ASN A 229 13.07 7.02 -35.30
CA ASN A 229 14.51 6.75 -35.22
C ASN A 229 15.35 7.79 -36.00
N PHE A 230 14.73 8.85 -36.53
CA PHE A 230 15.31 9.85 -37.44
C PHE A 230 15.92 9.31 -38.75
N LEU A 231 15.77 8.01 -39.03
CA LEU A 231 16.30 7.30 -40.19
C LEU A 231 15.18 6.62 -41.01
N GLY A 232 13.96 7.17 -40.95
CA GLY A 232 12.82 6.70 -41.74
C GLY A 232 11.97 5.60 -41.09
N ASN A 233 12.28 5.14 -39.87
CA ASN A 233 11.36 4.34 -39.05
C ASN A 233 10.59 5.25 -38.09
N ASN A 234 9.39 5.64 -38.51
CA ASN A 234 8.50 6.51 -37.75
C ASN A 234 7.11 5.88 -37.68
N GLY A 235 6.41 6.10 -36.59
CA GLY A 235 5.10 5.49 -36.44
C GLY A 235 4.38 5.83 -35.14
N VAL A 236 3.40 4.99 -34.82
CA VAL A 236 2.53 5.13 -33.66
C VAL A 236 2.66 3.88 -32.79
N GLY A 237 2.93 4.06 -31.50
CA GLY A 237 2.91 3.01 -30.50
C GLY A 237 1.60 3.04 -29.71
N LEU A 238 0.84 1.95 -29.73
CA LEU A 238 -0.32 1.75 -28.86
C LEU A 238 0.11 0.91 -27.66
N GLU A 239 -0.20 1.35 -26.45
CA GLU A 239 0.29 0.70 -25.23
C GLU A 239 -0.79 0.53 -24.16
N LEU A 240 -0.58 -0.49 -23.35
CA LEU A 240 -1.37 -0.76 -22.16
C LEU A 240 -0.43 -1.17 -21.03
N SER A 241 -0.49 -0.43 -19.92
CA SER A 241 0.28 -0.70 -18.71
C SER A 241 -0.64 -1.07 -17.55
N THR A 242 -0.18 -1.97 -16.70
CA THR A 242 -0.87 -2.38 -15.47
C THR A 242 0.08 -2.26 -14.29
N GLY A 243 -0.33 -1.49 -13.27
CA GLY A 243 0.34 -1.45 -11.97
C GLY A 243 -0.03 -2.68 -11.15
N LEU A 244 0.97 -3.42 -10.69
CA LEU A 244 0.79 -4.72 -10.04
C LEU A 244 0.74 -4.56 -8.51
N PHE A 245 1.84 -4.14 -7.90
CA PHE A 245 1.97 -3.95 -6.46
C PHE A 245 2.97 -2.85 -6.13
N THR A 246 2.93 -2.37 -4.88
CA THR A 246 3.80 -1.32 -4.36
C THR A 246 4.98 -1.92 -3.58
N ILE A 247 6.16 -1.34 -3.75
CA ILE A 247 7.39 -1.67 -3.01
C ILE A 247 7.71 -0.45 -2.14
N ALA A 248 7.90 -0.69 -0.84
CA ALA A 248 8.18 0.35 0.16
C ALA A 248 7.16 1.52 0.12
N ASP A 249 5.90 1.21 -0.20
CA ASP A 249 4.77 2.16 -0.34
C ASP A 249 5.03 3.36 -1.26
N THR A 250 6.06 3.28 -2.11
CA THR A 250 6.57 4.41 -2.89
C THR A 250 6.64 4.10 -4.38
N PHE A 251 7.04 2.87 -4.73
CA PHE A 251 7.28 2.46 -6.11
C PHE A 251 6.23 1.44 -6.54
N THR A 252 5.54 1.70 -7.63
CA THR A 252 4.61 0.72 -8.21
C THR A 252 5.32 -0.06 -9.30
N LEU A 253 5.48 -1.38 -9.10
CA LEU A 253 5.92 -2.26 -10.17
C LEU A 253 4.82 -2.34 -11.24
N TYR A 254 5.18 -2.14 -12.49
CA TYR A 254 4.25 -2.23 -13.61
C TYR A 254 4.75 -3.18 -14.69
N ALA A 255 3.80 -3.80 -15.38
CA ALA A 255 4.01 -4.46 -16.65
C ALA A 255 3.38 -3.61 -17.76
N ARG A 256 4.01 -3.57 -18.93
CA ARG A 256 3.45 -2.90 -20.11
C ARG A 256 3.62 -3.77 -21.34
N TYR A 257 2.60 -3.73 -22.18
CA TYR A 257 2.70 -4.16 -23.57
C TYR A 257 2.53 -2.96 -24.49
N ARG A 258 3.36 -2.87 -25.54
CA ARG A 258 3.23 -1.89 -26.61
C ARG A 258 3.32 -2.56 -27.97
N TYR A 259 2.45 -2.14 -28.88
CA TYR A 259 2.56 -2.44 -30.30
C TYR A 259 2.95 -1.18 -31.06
N ASN A 260 4.11 -1.21 -31.72
CA ASN A 260 4.63 -0.13 -32.54
C ASN A 260 4.28 -0.41 -34.01
N LEU A 261 3.48 0.48 -34.61
CA LEU A 261 3.02 0.41 -35.98
C LEU A 261 3.75 1.46 -36.83
N LYS A 262 4.42 1.01 -37.89
CA LYS A 262 4.99 1.85 -38.95
C LYS A 262 3.99 1.92 -40.12
N PRO A 263 3.32 3.06 -40.35
CA PRO A 263 2.38 3.19 -41.46
C PRO A 263 3.06 2.97 -42.81
N GLY A 264 2.41 2.21 -43.70
CA GLY A 264 2.90 1.96 -45.06
C GLY A 264 3.96 0.87 -45.19
N ASP A 265 4.49 0.33 -44.08
CA ASP A 265 5.48 -0.75 -44.10
C ASP A 265 5.39 -1.64 -42.86
N SER A 266 4.78 -2.80 -43.01
CA SER A 266 4.56 -3.75 -41.91
C SER A 266 5.85 -4.40 -41.39
N SER A 267 6.95 -4.38 -42.15
CA SER A 267 8.24 -4.96 -41.71
C SER A 267 8.89 -4.15 -40.58
N GLY A 268 8.47 -2.89 -40.42
CA GLY A 268 8.88 -2.03 -39.32
C GLY A 268 7.99 -2.13 -38.09
N ASN A 269 6.98 -3.00 -38.07
CA ASN A 269 6.13 -3.20 -36.91
C ASN A 269 6.82 -4.08 -35.86
N PHE A 270 6.69 -3.74 -34.59
CA PHE A 270 7.30 -4.52 -33.52
C PHE A 270 6.53 -4.44 -32.20
N HIS A 271 6.69 -5.48 -31.39
CA HIS A 271 6.08 -5.60 -30.07
C HIS A 271 7.11 -5.34 -28.99
N GLU A 272 6.70 -4.71 -27.89
CA GLU A 272 7.52 -4.49 -26.71
C GLU A 272 6.77 -4.97 -25.47
N LEU A 273 7.44 -5.76 -24.63
CA LEU A 273 7.00 -6.16 -23.30
C LEU A 273 7.96 -5.56 -22.27
N SER A 274 7.45 -4.72 -21.37
CA SER A 274 8.26 -4.01 -20.37
C SER A 274 7.92 -4.44 -18.95
N LEU A 275 8.93 -4.44 -18.08
CA LEU A 275 8.76 -4.41 -16.63
C LEU A 275 9.48 -3.20 -16.08
N GLY A 276 8.78 -2.34 -15.34
CA GLY A 276 9.36 -1.10 -14.83
C GLY A 276 8.81 -0.68 -13.48
N LEU A 277 9.39 0.39 -12.94
CA LEU A 277 8.95 1.02 -11.70
C LEU A 277 8.35 2.38 -12.03
N TYR A 278 7.13 2.59 -11.54
CA TYR A 278 6.47 3.89 -11.56
C TYR A 278 6.64 4.56 -10.20
N SER A 279 6.89 5.86 -10.21
CA SER A 279 6.81 6.69 -9.01
C SER A 279 6.26 8.07 -9.36
N GLY A 280 5.53 8.69 -8.43
CA GLY A 280 4.98 10.03 -8.58
C GLY A 280 6.00 11.16 -8.41
N PHE A 281 7.28 10.85 -8.19
CA PHE A 281 8.34 11.85 -8.06
C PHE A 281 8.58 12.62 -9.37
N PHE A 282 8.79 13.93 -9.27
CA PHE A 282 9.15 14.84 -10.38
C PHE A 282 8.11 14.99 -11.50
N SER A 283 6.85 15.18 -11.14
CA SER A 283 5.80 15.56 -12.10
C SER A 283 5.38 17.02 -11.91
N PHE A 284 5.39 17.81 -12.98
CA PHE A 284 4.71 19.11 -12.99
C PHE A 284 3.20 18.86 -13.06
N TYR A 285 2.50 19.19 -11.99
CA TYR A 285 1.06 19.04 -11.90
C TYR A 285 0.36 20.27 -12.45
N LEU A 286 -0.33 20.10 -13.58
CA LEU A 286 -1.34 21.06 -14.03
C LEU A 286 -2.66 20.75 -13.31
N LYS A 287 -3.31 21.81 -12.83
CA LYS A 287 -4.68 21.76 -12.32
C LYS A 287 -5.65 21.54 -13.46
#